data_AF-A0A939SQM5-F1
#
_entry.id   AF-A0A939SQM5-F1
#
_cell.length_a   1.000
_cell.length_b   1.000
_cell.length_c   1.000
_cell.angle_alpha   90.00
_cell.angle_beta   90.00
_cell.angle_gamma   90.00
#
_symmetry.space_group_name_H-M   'P 1'
#
loop_
_entity.id
_entity.type
_entity.pdbx_description
1 polymer ?
#
loop_
_entity_poly.entity_id
_entity_poly.type
_entity_poly.pdbx_seq_one_letter_code
_entity_poly.pdbx_strand_id
1 'polypeptide(L)'
;MIADAPQVLYIATSQIFDDEMAARIQHHRDGRPAHWRTAERWQQLDELITPAIAPAEAILLECITTMVTNLLFALGGDSDPDGWDYAAMEQAIDDEIGVLIAACQRCPAHVVLVTNEVGMGIVPENRPARHFRDIAGRVNQRPAAAADAVWLVVSGIGVKIK
;
A
#
# COMPACT_ATOMS: atom_id res chain seq x y z
N MET A 1 16.74 -2.47 1.50
CA MET A 1 16.15 -1.58 2.52
C MET A 1 15.82 -2.31 3.83
N ILE A 2 15.38 -3.57 3.81
CA ILE A 2 14.98 -4.31 5.04
C ILE A 2 15.65 -5.68 5.22
N ALA A 3 16.56 -6.06 4.32
CA ALA A 3 17.11 -7.42 4.27
C ALA A 3 17.94 -7.80 5.50
N ASP A 4 18.52 -6.82 6.20
CA ASP A 4 19.37 -7.04 7.38
C ASP A 4 18.58 -7.02 8.71
N ALA A 5 17.25 -6.80 8.65
CA ALA A 5 16.43 -6.77 9.85
C ALA A 5 16.25 -8.18 10.43
N PRO A 6 16.43 -8.40 11.76
CA PRO A 6 16.27 -9.70 12.41
C PRO A 6 14.86 -10.29 12.31
N GLN A 7 13.84 -9.44 12.15
CA GLN A 7 12.44 -9.83 11.92
C GLN A 7 11.82 -8.83 10.94
N VAL A 8 10.98 -9.35 10.03
CA VAL A 8 10.25 -8.55 9.06
C VAL A 8 8.78 -8.92 9.10
N LEU A 9 7.91 -7.92 9.25
CA LEU A 9 6.49 -8.04 8.99
C LEU A 9 6.20 -7.55 7.56
N TYR A 10 5.83 -8.47 6.69
CA TYR A 10 5.29 -8.17 5.37
C TYR A 10 3.77 -8.03 5.44
N ILE A 11 3.25 -6.87 5.05
CA ILE A 11 1.81 -6.59 4.97
C ILE A 11 1.42 -6.62 3.49
N ALA A 12 0.74 -7.69 3.08
CA ALA A 12 0.20 -7.83 1.74
C ALA A 12 -1.19 -7.18 1.69
N THR A 13 -1.39 -6.20 0.81
CA THR A 13 -2.71 -5.58 0.62
C THR A 13 -3.52 -6.26 -0.47
N SER A 14 -2.91 -7.11 -1.30
CA SER A 14 -3.63 -7.85 -2.33
C SER A 14 -4.59 -8.88 -1.74
N GLN A 15 -5.72 -9.05 -2.42
CA GLN A 15 -6.68 -10.12 -2.15
C GLN A 15 -6.50 -11.20 -3.22
N ILE A 16 -6.63 -12.47 -2.86
CA ILE A 16 -6.53 -13.58 -3.79
C ILE A 16 -7.87 -13.77 -4.48
N PHE A 17 -7.98 -13.29 -5.72
CA PHE A 17 -9.18 -13.40 -6.55
C PHE A 17 -9.10 -14.52 -7.61
N ASP A 18 -7.90 -15.01 -7.95
CA ASP A 18 -7.71 -16.05 -8.96
C ASP A 18 -6.48 -16.94 -8.69
N ASP A 19 -6.43 -18.07 -9.39
CA ASP A 19 -5.37 -19.09 -9.26
C ASP A 19 -4.00 -18.61 -9.77
N GLU A 20 -3.95 -17.65 -10.70
CA GLU A 20 -2.70 -17.07 -11.20
C GLU A 20 -2.03 -16.22 -10.11
N MET A 21 -2.83 -15.39 -9.44
CA MET A 21 -2.41 -14.58 -8.31
C MET A 21 -2.06 -15.45 -7.11
N ALA A 22 -2.78 -16.56 -6.88
CA ALA A 22 -2.39 -17.54 -5.87
C ALA A 22 -1.01 -18.16 -6.15
N ALA A 23 -0.73 -18.55 -7.40
CA ALA A 23 0.57 -19.10 -7.79
C ALA A 23 1.71 -18.06 -7.65
N ARG A 24 1.45 -16.80 -8.04
CA ARG A 24 2.40 -15.69 -7.84
C ARG A 24 2.70 -15.44 -6.38
N ILE A 25 1.68 -15.42 -5.52
CA ILE A 25 1.85 -15.24 -4.08
C ILE A 25 2.63 -16.40 -3.47
N GLN A 26 2.37 -17.64 -3.89
CA GLN A 26 3.12 -18.79 -3.42
C GLN A 26 4.60 -18.67 -3.79
N HIS A 27 4.91 -18.33 -5.04
CA HIS A 27 6.28 -18.09 -5.48
C HIS A 27 6.97 -16.99 -4.65
N HIS A 28 6.26 -15.90 -4.35
CA HIS A 28 6.78 -14.83 -3.49
C HIS A 28 6.96 -15.25 -2.04
N ARG A 29 6.12 -16.13 -1.49
CA ARG A 29 6.27 -16.69 -0.15
C ARG A 29 7.49 -17.61 -0.07
N ASP A 30 7.69 -18.47 -1.08
CA ASP A 30 8.81 -19.40 -1.14
C ASP A 30 10.16 -18.68 -1.27
N GLY A 31 10.17 -17.49 -1.86
CA GLY A 31 11.36 -16.63 -1.95
C GLY A 31 11.66 -15.80 -0.69
N ARG A 32 10.79 -15.79 0.32
CA ARG A 32 11.01 -14.99 1.54
C ARG A 32 11.90 -15.73 2.53
N PRO A 33 12.80 -15.02 3.22
CA PRO A 33 13.52 -15.60 4.35
C PRO A 33 12.56 -16.13 5.42
N ALA A 34 12.90 -17.25 6.06
CA ALA A 34 12.03 -17.91 7.05
C ALA A 34 11.70 -17.03 8.28
N HIS A 35 12.47 -15.97 8.54
CA HIS A 35 12.20 -15.00 9.61
C HIS A 35 11.15 -13.94 9.24
N TRP A 36 10.61 -13.97 8.02
CA TRP A 36 9.56 -13.06 7.60
C TRP A 36 8.19 -13.58 8.00
N ARG A 37 7.40 -12.75 8.67
CA ARG A 37 5.98 -12.99 8.91
C ARG A 37 5.17 -12.24 7.88
N THR A 38 4.08 -12.83 7.42
CA THR A 38 3.15 -12.21 6.46
C THR A 38 1.79 -12.00 7.11
N ALA A 39 1.21 -10.82 6.93
CA ALA A 39 -0.18 -10.50 7.24
C ALA A 39 -0.88 -9.98 5.99
N GLU A 40 -2.04 -10.52 5.66
CA GLU A 40 -2.85 -10.06 4.52
C GLU A 40 -3.91 -9.10 5.05
N ARG A 41 -3.70 -7.79 4.89
CA ARG A 41 -4.56 -6.75 5.46
C ARG A 41 -4.41 -5.44 4.69
N TRP A 42 -5.52 -4.77 4.44
CA TRP A 42 -5.58 -3.48 3.73
C TRP A 42 -6.44 -2.42 4.44
N GLN A 43 -6.98 -2.73 5.63
CA GLN A 43 -7.68 -1.81 6.53
C GLN A 43 -7.13 -1.96 7.94
N GLN A 44 -7.38 -0.99 8.82
CA GLN A 44 -7.00 -1.08 10.24
C GLN A 44 -5.51 -1.43 10.41
N LEU A 45 -4.66 -0.79 9.58
CA LEU A 45 -3.23 -1.07 9.52
C LEU A 45 -2.50 -0.62 10.79
N ASP A 46 -3.10 0.29 11.55
CA ASP A 46 -2.67 0.71 12.88
C ASP A 46 -2.75 -0.41 13.93
N GLU A 47 -3.53 -1.47 13.69
CA GLU A 47 -3.49 -2.67 14.52
C GLU A 47 -2.26 -3.54 14.26
N LEU A 48 -1.65 -3.42 13.07
CA LEU A 48 -0.43 -4.14 12.70
C LEU A 48 0.83 -3.30 12.91
N ILE A 49 0.74 -1.99 12.72
CA ILE A 49 1.84 -1.03 12.85
C ILE A 49 1.67 -0.33 14.20
N THR A 50 2.25 -0.92 15.24
CA THR A 50 2.01 -0.52 16.63
C THR A 50 3.27 0.01 17.32
N PRO A 51 3.15 0.84 18.38
CA PRO A 51 4.29 1.29 19.17
C PRO A 51 4.99 0.17 19.97
N ALA A 52 4.44 -1.04 19.99
CA ALA A 52 5.00 -2.18 20.73
C ALA A 52 6.05 -2.97 19.93
N ILE A 53 6.18 -2.70 18.62
CA ILE A 53 7.16 -3.38 17.74
C ILE A 53 8.56 -2.98 18.16
N ALA A 54 9.52 -3.90 18.16
CA ALA A 54 10.87 -3.56 18.56
C ALA A 54 11.58 -2.69 17.49
N PRO A 55 12.42 -1.71 17.87
CA PRO A 55 13.10 -0.82 16.92
C PRO A 55 14.00 -1.53 15.90
N ALA A 56 14.47 -2.74 16.23
CA ALA A 56 15.30 -3.54 15.34
C ALA A 56 14.49 -4.27 14.25
N GLU A 57 13.16 -4.35 14.37
CA GLU A 57 12.31 -4.98 13.37
C GLU A 57 12.10 -4.06 12.17
N ALA A 58 11.60 -4.63 11.08
CA ALA A 58 11.18 -3.87 9.91
C ALA A 58 9.76 -4.26 9.46
N ILE A 59 9.07 -3.33 8.83
CA ILE A 59 7.75 -3.53 8.23
C ILE A 59 7.84 -3.19 6.75
N LEU A 60 7.29 -4.05 5.90
CA LEU A 60 7.11 -3.81 4.48
C LEU A 60 5.65 -3.94 4.12
N LEU A 61 5.01 -2.83 3.75
CA LEU A 61 3.65 -2.84 3.22
C LEU A 61 3.69 -2.76 1.69
N GLU A 62 3.04 -3.72 1.03
CA GLU A 62 2.96 -3.80 -0.42
C GLU A 62 1.53 -4.19 -0.86
N CYS A 63 0.79 -3.32 -1.56
CA CYS A 63 1.08 -1.91 -1.89
C CYS A 63 -0.11 -0.97 -1.65
N ILE A 64 0.19 0.32 -1.52
CA ILE A 64 -0.81 1.39 -1.26
C ILE A 64 -1.84 1.49 -2.39
N THR A 65 -1.45 1.38 -3.65
CA THR A 65 -2.39 1.43 -4.78
C THR A 65 -3.40 0.29 -4.74
N THR A 66 -2.98 -0.92 -4.38
CA THR A 66 -3.90 -2.06 -4.19
C THR A 66 -4.81 -1.85 -2.98
N MET A 67 -4.30 -1.26 -1.90
CA MET A 67 -5.13 -0.84 -0.76
C MET A 67 -6.21 0.16 -1.19
N VAL A 68 -5.86 1.17 -2.00
CA VAL A 68 -6.81 2.15 -2.54
C VAL A 68 -7.88 1.46 -3.39
N THR A 69 -7.50 0.52 -4.26
CA THR A 69 -8.46 -0.28 -5.04
C THR A 69 -9.42 -1.03 -4.13
N ASN A 70 -8.93 -1.75 -3.12
CA ASN A 70 -9.78 -2.51 -2.21
C ASN A 70 -10.73 -1.60 -1.41
N LEU A 71 -10.26 -0.43 -0.96
CA LEU A 71 -11.09 0.55 -0.26
C LEU A 71 -12.21 1.09 -1.16
N LEU A 72 -11.91 1.42 -2.42
CA LEU A 72 -12.93 1.87 -3.39
C LEU A 72 -14.03 0.81 -3.57
N PHE A 73 -13.65 -0.45 -3.78
CA PHE A 73 -14.64 -1.53 -3.91
C PHE A 73 -15.40 -1.80 -2.62
N ALA A 74 -14.76 -1.71 -1.45
CA ALA A 74 -15.43 -1.87 -0.17
C ALA A 74 -16.45 -0.75 0.12
N LEU A 75 -16.12 0.49 -0.27
CA LEU A 75 -17.02 1.65 -0.11
C LEU A 75 -18.14 1.65 -1.15
N GLY A 76 -17.86 1.20 -2.37
CA GLY A 76 -18.84 1.10 -3.46
C GLY A 76 -19.80 -0.08 -3.35
N GLY A 77 -19.37 -1.16 -2.68
CA GLY A 77 -20.14 -2.39 -2.54
C GLY A 77 -20.54 -3.00 -3.88
N ASP A 78 -21.77 -3.50 -3.96
CA ASP A 78 -22.31 -4.14 -5.17
C ASP A 78 -22.84 -3.14 -6.22
N SER A 79 -22.70 -1.84 -5.99
CA SER A 79 -23.19 -0.82 -6.93
C SER A 79 -22.26 -0.62 -8.12
N ASP A 80 -22.82 -0.19 -9.25
CA ASP A 80 -22.05 0.08 -10.48
C ASP A 80 -20.97 1.16 -10.22
N PRO A 81 -19.68 0.87 -10.49
CA PRO A 81 -18.59 1.84 -10.35
C PRO A 81 -18.78 3.16 -11.10
N ASP A 82 -19.58 3.20 -12.16
CA ASP A 82 -19.89 4.45 -12.86
C ASP A 82 -20.74 5.41 -12.00
N GLY A 83 -21.55 4.86 -11.09
CA GLY A 83 -22.44 5.59 -10.18
C GLY A 83 -21.84 5.94 -8.83
N TRP A 84 -20.60 5.52 -8.54
CA TRP A 84 -19.95 5.79 -7.25
C TRP A 84 -19.73 7.27 -6.97
N ASP A 85 -19.89 7.65 -5.70
CA ASP A 85 -19.49 8.96 -5.19
C ASP A 85 -18.00 8.96 -4.83
N TYR A 86 -17.17 9.15 -5.85
CA TYR A 86 -15.72 9.17 -5.69
C TYR A 86 -15.21 10.28 -4.76
N ALA A 87 -15.96 11.37 -4.58
CA ALA A 87 -15.55 12.45 -3.68
C ALA A 87 -15.70 12.03 -2.21
N ALA A 88 -16.84 11.43 -1.85
CA ALA A 88 -17.04 10.86 -0.52
C ALA A 88 -16.09 9.69 -0.25
N MET A 89 -15.86 8.84 -1.25
CA MET A 89 -14.92 7.72 -1.13
C MET A 89 -13.47 8.20 -0.94
N GLU A 90 -13.05 9.21 -1.69
CA GLU A 90 -11.72 9.79 -1.54
C GLU A 90 -11.49 10.35 -0.14
N GLN A 91 -12.50 11.01 0.45
CA GLN A 91 -12.41 11.48 1.83
C GLN A 91 -12.20 10.32 2.82
N ALA A 92 -12.94 9.22 2.67
CA ALA A 92 -12.78 8.05 3.53
C ALA A 92 -11.42 7.37 3.34
N ILE A 93 -10.92 7.28 2.10
CA ILE A 93 -9.58 6.78 1.81
C ILE A 93 -8.52 7.71 2.44
N ASP A 94 -8.76 9.01 2.41
CA ASP A 94 -7.87 9.96 3.04
C ASP A 94 -7.80 9.81 4.56
N ASP A 95 -8.91 9.47 5.21
CA ASP A 95 -8.92 9.19 6.64
C ASP A 95 -8.08 7.93 6.97
N GLU A 96 -8.22 6.85 6.17
CA GLU A 96 -7.41 5.62 6.31
C GLU A 96 -5.91 5.88 6.09
N ILE A 97 -5.55 6.71 5.11
CA ILE A 97 -4.15 7.11 4.90
C ILE A 97 -3.63 7.96 6.06
N GLY A 98 -4.48 8.80 6.67
CA GLY A 98 -4.16 9.54 7.88
C GLY A 98 -3.84 8.61 9.05
N VAL A 99 -4.65 7.57 9.25
CA VAL A 99 -4.43 6.53 10.27
C VAL A 99 -3.12 5.78 10.03
N LEU A 100 -2.85 5.35 8.79
CA LEU A 100 -1.59 4.70 8.41
C LEU A 100 -0.38 5.59 8.72
N ILE A 101 -0.39 6.85 8.32
CA ILE A 101 0.70 7.79 8.58
C ILE A 101 0.93 7.95 10.10
N ALA A 102 -0.13 8.14 10.87
CA ALA A 102 -0.05 8.26 12.32
C ALA A 102 0.45 6.98 13.01
N ALA A 103 0.13 5.80 12.46
CA ALA A 103 0.66 4.53 12.93
C ALA A 103 2.16 4.42 12.68
N CYS A 104 2.62 4.74 11.46
CA CYS A 104 4.04 4.77 11.11
C CYS A 104 4.84 5.71 12.01
N GLN A 105 4.32 6.91 12.30
CA GLN A 105 4.99 7.89 13.18
C GLN A 105 5.15 7.43 14.62
N ARG A 106 4.26 6.54 15.10
CA ARG A 106 4.30 5.99 16.47
C ARG A 106 5.10 4.68 16.54
N CYS A 107 5.34 4.04 15.40
CA CYS A 107 6.08 2.79 15.32
C CYS A 107 7.59 3.08 15.38
N PRO A 108 8.35 2.46 16.30
CA PRO A 108 9.78 2.69 16.38
C PRO A 108 10.59 1.86 15.36
N ALA A 109 9.96 0.92 14.67
CA ALA A 109 10.57 0.06 13.67
C ALA A 109 10.77 0.77 12.32
N HIS A 110 11.63 0.21 11.47
CA HIS A 110 11.81 0.74 10.11
C HIS A 110 10.62 0.36 9.23
N VAL A 111 9.80 1.33 8.83
CA VAL A 111 8.61 1.10 8.00
C VAL A 111 8.87 1.49 6.54
N VAL A 112 8.64 0.56 5.64
CA VAL A 112 8.74 0.76 4.19
C VAL A 112 7.36 0.57 3.57
N LEU A 113 6.88 1.59 2.87
CA LEU A 113 5.62 1.56 2.14
C LEU A 113 5.90 1.53 0.64
N VAL A 114 5.31 0.56 -0.06
CA VAL A 114 5.40 0.45 -1.52
C VAL A 114 4.11 0.99 -2.15
N THR A 115 4.27 1.82 -3.17
CA THR A 115 3.18 2.29 -4.03
C THR A 115 3.61 2.30 -5.48
N ASN A 116 2.69 2.56 -6.41
CA ASN A 116 2.96 2.61 -7.84
C ASN A 116 2.68 4.00 -8.40
N GLU A 117 3.50 4.41 -9.38
CA GLU A 117 3.21 5.54 -10.23
C GLU A 117 2.29 5.09 -11.38
N VAL A 118 1.09 5.68 -11.46
CA VAL A 118 0.05 5.34 -12.45
C VAL A 118 -0.35 6.55 -13.31
N GLY A 119 0.24 7.72 -13.06
CA GLY A 119 -0.08 8.99 -13.73
C GLY A 119 0.75 9.30 -14.98
N MET A 120 1.77 8.50 -15.31
CA MET A 120 2.64 8.72 -16.48
C MET A 120 2.10 8.13 -17.80
N GLY A 121 0.84 7.74 -17.83
CA GLY A 121 0.15 7.21 -19.02
C GLY A 121 -0.83 8.19 -19.66
N ILE A 122 -1.59 7.70 -20.63
CA ILE A 122 -2.72 8.43 -21.24
C ILE A 122 -3.91 8.46 -20.26
N VAL A 123 -4.82 9.41 -20.45
CA VAL A 123 -6.08 9.49 -19.72
C VAL A 123 -6.97 8.28 -20.07
N PRO A 124 -7.38 7.45 -19.09
CA PRO A 124 -8.27 6.32 -19.36
C PRO A 124 -9.65 6.74 -19.89
N GLU A 125 -10.24 5.91 -20.75
CA GLU A 125 -11.61 6.12 -21.25
C GLU A 125 -12.68 5.70 -20.23
N ASN A 126 -12.38 4.72 -19.38
CA ASN A 126 -13.29 4.28 -18.31
C ASN A 126 -13.26 5.25 -17.12
N ARG A 127 -14.45 5.65 -16.65
CA ARG A 127 -14.60 6.59 -15.53
C ARG A 127 -13.97 6.06 -14.23
N PRO A 128 -14.12 4.77 -13.85
CA PRO A 128 -13.48 4.26 -12.64
C PRO A 128 -11.96 4.34 -12.66
N ALA A 129 -11.29 4.03 -13.78
CA ALA A 129 -9.83 4.12 -13.81
C ALA A 129 -9.32 5.56 -13.85
N ARG A 130 -10.06 6.51 -14.46
CA ARG A 130 -9.73 7.94 -14.32
C ARG A 130 -9.74 8.37 -12.85
N HIS A 131 -10.81 8.05 -12.12
CA HIS A 131 -10.91 8.39 -10.71
C HIS A 131 -9.85 7.67 -9.88
N PHE A 132 -9.64 6.37 -10.08
CA PHE A 132 -8.58 5.62 -9.41
C PHE A 132 -7.20 6.26 -9.62
N ARG A 133 -6.84 6.58 -10.87
CA ARG A 133 -5.56 7.21 -11.20
C ARG A 133 -5.38 8.54 -10.46
N ASP A 134 -6.42 9.37 -10.47
CA ASP A 134 -6.40 10.69 -9.86
C ASP A 134 -6.31 10.59 -8.33
N ILE A 135 -7.08 9.70 -7.70
CA ILE A 135 -7.05 9.42 -6.26
C ILE A 135 -5.70 8.84 -5.86
N ALA A 136 -5.18 7.83 -6.57
CA ALA A 136 -3.88 7.22 -6.29
C ALA A 136 -2.74 8.25 -6.33
N GLY A 137 -2.77 9.19 -7.28
CA GLY A 137 -1.79 10.27 -7.36
C GLY A 137 -1.85 11.23 -6.16
N ARG A 138 -3.05 11.55 -5.65
CA ARG A 138 -3.20 12.39 -4.44
C ARG A 138 -2.85 11.62 -3.17
N VAL A 139 -3.27 10.37 -3.07
CA VAL A 139 -2.88 9.46 -1.99
C VAL A 139 -1.36 9.36 -1.92
N ASN A 140 -0.64 9.13 -3.03
CA ASN A 140 0.82 8.99 -3.03
C ASN A 140 1.57 10.22 -2.49
N GLN A 141 1.02 11.43 -2.70
CA GLN A 141 1.65 12.66 -2.21
C GLN A 141 1.69 12.74 -0.68
N ARG A 142 0.71 12.16 0.00
CA ARG A 142 0.58 12.25 1.47
C ARG A 142 1.65 11.46 2.24
N PRO A 143 1.85 10.14 2.03
CA PRO A 143 2.95 9.41 2.64
C PRO A 143 4.29 9.92 2.11
N ALA A 144 4.41 10.37 0.84
CA ALA A 144 5.65 10.99 0.37
C ALA A 144 6.01 12.27 1.14
N ALA A 145 5.03 13.11 1.47
CA ALA A 145 5.23 14.29 2.31
C ALA A 145 5.62 13.92 3.75
N ALA A 146 5.01 12.88 4.32
CA ALA A 146 5.29 12.40 5.68
C ALA A 146 6.57 11.55 5.80
N ALA A 147 7.05 10.95 4.72
CA ALA A 147 8.17 10.00 4.75
C ALA A 147 9.52 10.69 4.99
N ASP A 148 10.42 10.01 5.69
CA ASP A 148 11.80 10.47 5.86
C ASP A 148 12.64 10.34 4.58
N ALA A 149 12.29 9.38 3.72
CA ALA A 149 12.92 9.16 2.42
C ALA A 149 11.91 8.68 1.38
N VAL A 150 12.10 9.08 0.12
CA VAL A 150 11.27 8.65 -1.01
C VAL A 150 12.17 8.16 -2.13
N TRP A 151 11.83 6.98 -2.66
CA TRP A 151 12.55 6.33 -3.75
C TRP A 151 11.63 6.16 -4.95
N LEU A 152 12.10 6.58 -6.12
CA LEU A 152 11.56 6.17 -7.40
C LEU A 152 12.39 5.00 -7.91
N VAL A 153 11.74 3.90 -8.29
CA VAL A 153 12.44 2.72 -8.84
C VAL A 153 12.07 2.59 -10.31
N VAL A 154 13.06 2.66 -11.20
CA VAL A 154 12.89 2.51 -12.66
C VAL A 154 13.82 1.42 -13.15
N SER A 155 13.27 0.40 -13.80
CA SER A 155 14.03 -0.77 -14.30
C SER A 155 14.91 -1.43 -13.22
N GLY A 156 14.42 -1.50 -11.98
CA GLY A 156 15.15 -2.06 -10.83
C GLY A 156 16.20 -1.13 -10.22
N ILE A 157 16.39 0.08 -10.77
CA ILE A 157 17.35 1.07 -10.26
C ILE A 157 16.61 2.05 -9.35
N GLY A 158 17.03 2.13 -8.09
CA GLY A 158 16.49 3.07 -7.12
C GLY A 158 17.12 4.46 -7.23
N VAL A 159 16.27 5.49 -7.32
CA VAL A 159 16.63 6.91 -7.31
C VAL A 159 16.01 7.55 -6.08
N LYS A 160 16.86 8.01 -5.14
CA LYS A 160 16.39 8.74 -3.96
C LYS A 160 15.99 10.16 -4.37
N ILE A 161 14.72 10.51 -4.18
CA ILE A 161 14.16 11.83 -4.54
C ILE A 161 13.78 12.68 -3.32
N LYS A 162 13.79 12.09 -2.13
CA LYS A 162 13.73 12.74 -0.81
C LYS A 162 14.55 11.91 0.17
#